data_AF-A0A1Y3RKF9-F1
#
_entry.id   AF-A0A1Y3RKF9-F1
#
_cell.length_a   1.000
_cell.length_b   1.000
_cell.length_c   1.000
_cell.angle_alpha   90.00
_cell.angle_beta   90.00
_cell.angle_gamma   90.00
#
_symmetry.space_group_name_H-M   'P 1'
#
loop_
_entity.id
_entity.type
_entity.pdbx_description
1 polymer ?
#
loop_
_entity_poly.entity_id
_entity_poly.type
_entity_poly.pdbx_seq_one_letter_code
_entity_poly.pdbx_strand_id
1 'polypeptide(L)'
;MIKLYRYFMPRKDIFAGVSDLNINSSYDIEKFRDILPKNYDSQYIRRRIETEKKMYDLFKAKGGCPEKRHPYYLTLGCCNEWFFKKKHFFGSVVFDLKEFDEKTLSFTYGDSIPTFMDRFYDGKEYRRNIYTLKEIQGIIQKYGYPQQWNPLAEHGPENYIEVQVWSEHPLIAYRPCFYAKNSGLEELVPLLSMRMMKAKNIPETGQRDYCECIKIAKSSPWWDWFCANIRQANPKVFQANVIHGISHSYKCALMAFVLASFQRLDEIDTKTLVLAALYHDIGRSYYDNGRSHGQIGADIVVQYINSNERIHWGKLIHAIRFHDAPEIFSQDKTLRNLKDVDTLDYLRLGFGEYNPEFLREEESKKLILFSLELNIYTFIDANMILKLVSEE
;
A
#
# COMPACT_ATOMS: atom_id res chain seq x y z
N MET A 1 -7.62 9.51 -21.82
CA MET A 1 -7.96 8.08 -21.73
C MET A 1 -8.71 7.82 -20.44
N ILE A 2 -9.77 7.02 -20.48
CA ILE A 2 -10.58 6.67 -19.31
C ILE A 2 -9.82 5.62 -18.48
N LYS A 3 -9.69 5.88 -17.17
CA LYS A 3 -8.94 5.03 -16.23
C LYS A 3 -9.88 4.41 -15.19
N LEU A 4 -9.61 3.16 -14.83
CA LEU A 4 -10.30 2.42 -13.76
C LEU A 4 -9.34 2.24 -12.58
N TYR A 5 -9.84 2.40 -11.36
CA TYR A 5 -9.02 2.29 -10.15
C TYR A 5 -9.53 1.20 -9.23
N ARG A 6 -8.63 0.35 -8.73
CA ARG A 6 -8.90 -0.49 -7.57
C ARG A 6 -8.20 0.14 -6.37
N TYR A 7 -8.98 0.70 -5.46
CA TYR A 7 -8.49 1.06 -4.13
C TYR A 7 -8.46 -0.19 -3.25
N PHE A 8 -7.41 -0.35 -2.46
CA PHE A 8 -7.28 -1.48 -1.55
C PHE A 8 -6.76 -1.10 -0.16
N MET A 9 -7.22 -1.87 0.83
CA MET A 9 -6.57 -2.01 2.13
C MET A 9 -5.47 -3.06 2.03
N PRO A 10 -4.45 -3.03 2.90
CA PRO A 10 -3.36 -3.99 2.83
C PRO A 10 -3.90 -5.33 3.34
N ARG A 11 -4.28 -6.22 2.42
CA ARG A 11 -4.80 -7.57 2.67
C ARG A 11 -4.23 -8.58 1.69
N LYS A 12 -4.22 -9.86 2.11
CA LYS A 12 -3.52 -10.92 1.38
C LYS A 12 -3.92 -10.99 -0.08
N ASP A 13 -5.19 -10.76 -0.43
CA ASP A 13 -5.68 -10.59 -1.80
C ASP A 13 -6.47 -9.28 -1.91
N ILE A 14 -5.98 -8.36 -2.75
CA ILE A 14 -6.60 -7.03 -2.90
C ILE A 14 -7.85 -7.04 -3.79
N PHE A 15 -8.13 -8.14 -4.51
CA PHE A 15 -9.29 -8.31 -5.38
C PHE A 15 -10.32 -9.29 -4.81
N ALA A 16 -9.99 -10.07 -3.77
CA ALA A 16 -10.91 -11.00 -3.16
C ALA A 16 -12.22 -10.34 -2.71
N GLY A 17 -13.34 -10.87 -3.21
CA GLY A 17 -14.69 -10.54 -2.79
C GLY A 17 -15.27 -11.59 -1.86
N VAL A 18 -16.40 -11.25 -1.24
CA VAL A 18 -17.20 -12.18 -0.40
C VAL A 18 -17.54 -13.46 -1.17
N SER A 19 -17.91 -13.32 -2.43
CA SER A 19 -18.38 -14.41 -3.28
C SER A 19 -17.26 -15.31 -3.80
N ASP A 20 -15.99 -14.90 -3.70
CA ASP A 20 -14.84 -15.78 -3.99
C ASP A 20 -14.57 -16.77 -2.84
N LEU A 21 -15.06 -16.49 -1.63
CA LEU A 21 -14.67 -17.19 -0.40
C LEU A 21 -15.69 -18.23 0.08
N ASN A 22 -16.75 -18.51 -0.69
CA ASN A 22 -17.81 -19.49 -0.37
C ASN A 22 -18.34 -19.39 1.08
N ILE A 23 -18.60 -18.18 1.55
CA ILE A 23 -18.99 -17.90 2.94
C ILE A 23 -20.46 -18.25 3.13
N ASN A 24 -20.75 -19.30 3.91
CA ASN A 24 -22.11 -19.77 4.16
C ASN A 24 -22.57 -19.54 5.62
N SER A 25 -21.67 -19.18 6.53
CA SER A 25 -21.96 -19.00 7.96
C SER A 25 -21.15 -17.88 8.61
N SER A 26 -21.55 -17.43 9.80
CA SER A 26 -20.77 -16.49 10.61
C SER A 26 -19.41 -17.05 11.02
N TYR A 27 -19.31 -18.37 11.23
CA TYR A 27 -18.06 -19.06 11.50
C TYR A 27 -17.08 -18.96 10.33
N ASP A 28 -17.57 -18.96 9.09
CA ASP A 28 -16.72 -18.80 7.91
C ASP A 28 -16.18 -17.36 7.79
N ILE A 29 -16.92 -16.35 8.23
CA ILE A 29 -16.45 -14.94 8.23
C ILE A 29 -15.19 -14.79 9.08
N GLU A 30 -15.16 -15.40 10.27
CA GLU A 30 -14.01 -15.31 11.17
C GLU A 30 -12.76 -15.97 10.58
N LYS A 31 -12.90 -17.05 9.81
CA LYS A 31 -11.78 -17.69 9.10
C LYS A 31 -11.13 -16.79 8.04
N PHE A 32 -11.88 -15.84 7.49
CA PHE A 32 -11.44 -15.00 6.38
C PHE A 32 -11.16 -13.55 6.77
N ARG A 33 -10.96 -13.25 8.06
CA ARG A 33 -10.66 -11.89 8.55
C ARG A 33 -9.38 -11.27 7.97
N ASP A 34 -8.42 -12.09 7.57
CA ASP A 34 -7.20 -11.63 6.88
C ASP A 34 -7.46 -11.11 5.45
N ILE A 35 -8.63 -11.42 4.89
CA ILE A 35 -9.00 -11.14 3.49
C ILE A 35 -10.19 -10.17 3.44
N LEU A 36 -11.13 -10.26 4.38
CA LEU A 36 -12.37 -9.48 4.40
C LEU A 36 -12.32 -8.26 5.34
N PRO A 37 -13.12 -7.22 5.06
CA PRO A 37 -13.23 -6.10 5.97
C PRO A 37 -13.83 -6.50 7.32
N LYS A 38 -13.29 -5.92 8.39
CA LYS A 38 -13.74 -6.17 9.77
C LYS A 38 -15.23 -5.87 9.98
N ASN A 39 -15.79 -4.92 9.23
CA ASN A 39 -17.18 -4.52 9.31
C ASN A 39 -18.14 -5.36 8.45
N TYR A 40 -17.67 -6.40 7.74
CA TYR A 40 -18.57 -7.30 7.02
C TYR A 40 -19.18 -8.30 7.99
N ASP A 41 -20.50 -8.18 8.17
CA ASP A 41 -21.32 -9.12 8.94
C ASP A 41 -22.14 -10.04 8.00
N SER A 42 -22.87 -10.97 8.60
CA SER A 42 -23.70 -11.92 7.84
C SER A 42 -24.80 -11.23 7.04
N GLN A 43 -25.35 -10.11 7.53
CA GLN A 43 -26.39 -9.35 6.83
C GLN A 43 -25.83 -8.68 5.57
N TYR A 44 -24.66 -8.05 5.70
CA TYR A 44 -23.94 -7.43 4.59
C TYR A 44 -23.59 -8.48 3.52
N ILE A 45 -23.05 -9.63 3.93
CA ILE A 45 -22.67 -10.72 3.02
C ILE A 45 -23.87 -11.23 2.24
N ARG A 46 -24.98 -11.54 2.93
CA ARG A 46 -26.21 -11.97 2.27
C ARG A 46 -26.69 -10.93 1.26
N ARG A 47 -26.72 -9.66 1.67
CA ARG A 47 -27.13 -8.56 0.79
C ARG A 47 -26.22 -8.43 -0.42
N ARG A 48 -24.90 -8.59 -0.24
CA ARG A 48 -23.93 -8.55 -1.33
C ARG A 48 -24.20 -9.62 -2.37
N ILE A 49 -24.41 -10.86 -1.95
CA ILE A 49 -24.72 -12.00 -2.84
C ILE A 49 -26.03 -11.74 -3.59
N GLU A 50 -27.07 -11.28 -2.90
CA GLU A 50 -28.37 -10.95 -3.52
C GLU A 50 -28.25 -9.80 -4.54
N THR A 51 -27.50 -8.75 -4.21
CA THR A 51 -27.25 -7.61 -5.11
C THR A 51 -26.44 -8.03 -6.33
N GLU A 52 -25.38 -8.83 -6.16
CA GLU A 52 -24.58 -9.35 -7.27
C GLU A 52 -25.40 -10.19 -8.24
N LYS A 53 -26.27 -11.06 -7.74
CA LYS A 53 -27.20 -11.82 -8.60
C LYS A 53 -28.12 -10.91 -9.41
N LYS A 54 -28.74 -9.91 -8.78
CA LYS A 54 -29.61 -8.93 -9.46
C LYS A 54 -28.83 -8.17 -10.54
N MET A 55 -27.63 -7.72 -10.22
CA MET A 55 -26.76 -7.01 -11.16
C MET A 55 -26.39 -7.87 -12.36
N TYR A 56 -26.05 -9.15 -12.14
CA TYR A 56 -25.74 -10.11 -13.20
C TYR A 56 -26.92 -10.27 -14.17
N ASP A 57 -28.13 -10.50 -13.64
CA ASP A 57 -29.34 -10.69 -14.44
C ASP A 57 -29.69 -9.42 -15.25
N LEU A 58 -29.64 -8.24 -14.61
CA LEU A 58 -29.88 -6.96 -15.28
C LEU A 58 -28.83 -6.67 -16.36
N PHE A 59 -27.56 -6.98 -16.10
CA PHE A 59 -26.49 -6.75 -17.06
C PHE A 59 -26.63 -7.63 -18.30
N LYS A 60 -26.94 -8.93 -18.12
CA LYS A 60 -27.26 -9.82 -19.24
C LYS A 60 -28.44 -9.36 -20.06
N ALA A 61 -29.51 -8.89 -19.40
CA ALA A 61 -30.69 -8.38 -20.09
C ALA A 61 -30.37 -7.17 -21.00
N LYS A 62 -29.30 -6.43 -20.68
CA LYS A 62 -28.78 -5.31 -21.49
C LYS A 62 -27.76 -5.73 -22.55
N GLY A 63 -27.56 -7.03 -22.77
CA GLY A 63 -26.61 -7.57 -23.75
C GLY A 63 -25.17 -7.69 -23.26
N GLY A 64 -24.94 -7.55 -21.94
CA GLY A 64 -23.65 -7.84 -21.33
C GLY A 64 -23.28 -9.33 -21.42
N CYS A 65 -21.98 -9.61 -21.46
CA CYS A 65 -21.39 -10.94 -21.58
C CYS A 65 -20.55 -11.28 -20.33
N PRO A 66 -21.15 -11.41 -19.13
CA PRO A 66 -20.38 -11.73 -17.94
C PRO A 66 -19.80 -13.15 -18.00
N GLU A 67 -18.49 -13.27 -17.80
CA GLU A 67 -17.73 -14.53 -17.79
C GLU A 67 -17.70 -15.16 -16.39
N LYS A 68 -17.78 -14.32 -15.35
CA LYS A 68 -17.86 -14.70 -13.94
C LYS A 68 -19.27 -14.49 -13.40
N ARG A 69 -19.62 -15.24 -12.35
CA ARG A 69 -20.89 -15.08 -11.62
C ARG A 69 -20.91 -13.88 -10.66
N HIS A 70 -19.73 -13.40 -10.29
CA HIS A 70 -19.53 -12.31 -9.33
C HIS A 70 -18.42 -11.40 -9.86
N PRO A 71 -18.58 -10.08 -9.77
CA PRO A 71 -17.64 -9.17 -10.39
C PRO A 71 -16.51 -8.77 -9.44
N TYR A 72 -15.41 -8.30 -10.03
CA TYR A 72 -14.46 -7.45 -9.32
C TYR A 72 -14.96 -6.01 -9.31
N TYR A 73 -14.52 -5.24 -8.32
CA TYR A 73 -15.04 -3.90 -8.06
C TYR A 73 -13.96 -2.85 -8.17
N LEU A 74 -14.12 -1.94 -9.14
CA LEU A 74 -13.24 -0.81 -9.40
C LEU A 74 -14.07 0.49 -9.39
N THR A 75 -13.41 1.64 -9.50
CA THR A 75 -14.07 2.93 -9.75
C THR A 75 -13.72 3.47 -11.12
N LEU A 76 -14.69 4.13 -11.76
CA LEU A 76 -14.46 4.87 -13.00
C LEU A 76 -13.88 6.24 -12.65
N GLY A 77 -12.58 6.42 -12.89
CA GLY A 77 -11.84 7.61 -12.48
C GLY A 77 -11.36 7.59 -11.03
N CYS A 78 -10.54 8.58 -10.69
CA CYS A 78 -9.90 8.73 -9.39
C CYS A 78 -10.91 9.20 -8.32
N CYS A 79 -10.86 8.59 -7.14
CA CYS A 79 -11.76 8.81 -6.00
C CYS A 79 -10.97 8.96 -4.67
N ASN A 80 -9.83 9.67 -4.70
CA ASN A 80 -8.89 9.77 -3.57
C ASN A 80 -9.52 10.34 -2.29
N GLU A 81 -10.40 11.34 -2.39
CA GLU A 81 -11.08 11.95 -1.24
C GLU A 81 -11.84 10.89 -0.42
N TRP A 82 -12.61 10.04 -1.09
CA TRP A 82 -13.34 8.98 -0.40
C TRP A 82 -12.40 7.90 0.13
N PHE A 83 -11.57 7.31 -0.72
CA PHE A 83 -10.84 6.10 -0.33
C PHE A 83 -9.65 6.40 0.58
N PHE A 84 -8.87 7.44 0.30
CA PHE A 84 -7.73 7.79 1.14
C PHE A 84 -8.13 8.65 2.34
N LYS A 85 -8.84 9.78 2.15
CA LYS A 85 -9.13 10.67 3.29
C LYS A 85 -10.24 10.16 4.20
N LYS A 86 -11.35 9.64 3.64
CA LYS A 86 -12.50 9.19 4.45
C LYS A 86 -12.38 7.74 4.92
N LYS A 87 -11.79 6.86 4.10
CA LYS A 87 -11.72 5.42 4.38
C LYS A 87 -10.32 4.91 4.74
N HIS A 88 -9.28 5.74 4.64
CA HIS A 88 -7.91 5.37 5.00
C HIS A 88 -7.40 4.11 4.30
N PHE A 89 -7.70 3.98 3.01
CA PHE A 89 -7.18 2.89 2.18
C PHE A 89 -5.67 3.03 2.03
N PHE A 90 -5.00 1.87 1.91
CA PHE A 90 -3.55 1.85 1.78
C PHE A 90 -3.11 2.31 0.40
N GLY A 91 -3.71 1.80 -0.68
CA GLY A 91 -3.21 2.09 -2.01
C GLY A 91 -4.28 2.01 -3.09
N SER A 92 -3.84 2.31 -4.31
CA SER A 92 -4.66 2.14 -5.50
C SER A 92 -3.81 1.63 -6.66
N VAL A 93 -4.36 0.73 -7.46
CA VAL A 93 -3.82 0.37 -8.77
C VAL A 93 -4.72 0.91 -9.88
N VAL A 94 -4.13 1.21 -11.03
CA VAL A 94 -4.82 1.83 -12.16
C VAL A 94 -4.74 0.99 -13.43
N PHE A 95 -5.86 0.92 -14.14
CA PHE A 95 -6.00 0.25 -15.43
C PHE A 95 -6.57 1.21 -16.45
N ASP A 96 -6.15 1.09 -17.71
CA ASP A 96 -6.85 1.75 -18.79
C ASP A 96 -8.13 0.96 -19.12
N LEU A 97 -9.24 1.66 -19.39
CA LEU A 97 -10.51 1.00 -19.72
C LEU A 97 -10.39 0.06 -20.93
N LYS A 98 -9.51 0.38 -21.89
CA LYS A 98 -9.23 -0.43 -23.10
C LYS A 98 -8.61 -1.80 -22.81
N GLU A 99 -8.14 -2.05 -21.58
CA GLU A 99 -7.59 -3.35 -21.18
C GLU A 99 -8.69 -4.39 -20.92
N PHE A 100 -9.95 -3.96 -20.90
CA PHE A 100 -11.11 -4.79 -20.64
C PHE A 100 -11.99 -4.87 -21.89
N ASP A 101 -12.68 -6.01 -22.07
CA ASP A 101 -13.80 -6.07 -22.99
C ASP A 101 -14.98 -5.30 -22.38
N GLU A 102 -15.45 -4.25 -23.08
CA GLU A 102 -16.58 -3.42 -22.65
C GLU A 102 -17.84 -4.24 -22.38
N LYS A 103 -18.04 -5.39 -23.06
CA LYS A 103 -19.18 -6.28 -22.81
C LYS A 103 -19.09 -7.04 -21.49
N THR A 104 -17.94 -7.04 -20.85
CA THR A 104 -17.73 -7.62 -19.51
C THR A 104 -17.76 -6.56 -18.41
N LEU A 105 -17.98 -5.29 -18.75
CA LEU A 105 -18.05 -4.18 -17.81
C LEU A 105 -19.48 -3.68 -17.62
N SER A 106 -19.89 -3.54 -16.37
CA SER A 106 -21.09 -2.81 -16.01
C SER A 106 -20.79 -1.73 -14.97
N PHE A 107 -21.73 -0.82 -14.80
CA PHE A 107 -21.55 0.36 -13.97
C PHE A 107 -22.77 0.65 -13.10
N THR A 108 -22.54 1.20 -11.91
CA THR A 108 -23.58 1.81 -11.08
C THR A 108 -23.17 3.24 -10.72
N TYR A 109 -24.16 4.13 -10.58
CA TYR A 109 -23.93 5.51 -10.21
C TYR A 109 -23.95 5.63 -8.68
N GLY A 110 -22.81 5.35 -8.06
CA GLY A 110 -22.66 5.10 -6.62
C GLY A 110 -22.20 3.67 -6.36
N ASP A 111 -22.04 3.34 -5.08
CA ASP A 111 -21.84 1.95 -4.63
C ASP A 111 -23.08 1.10 -4.97
N SER A 112 -22.88 -0.12 -5.47
CA SER A 112 -23.98 -1.02 -5.84
C SER A 112 -24.87 -1.39 -4.66
N ILE A 113 -24.35 -1.49 -3.44
CA ILE A 113 -25.16 -1.84 -2.26
C ILE A 113 -26.24 -0.78 -2.00
N PRO A 114 -25.92 0.51 -1.75
CA PRO A 114 -26.93 1.56 -1.64
C PRO A 114 -27.85 1.67 -2.86
N THR A 115 -27.32 1.49 -4.08
CA THR A 115 -28.08 1.61 -5.33
C THR A 115 -29.29 0.68 -5.37
N PHE A 116 -29.18 -0.53 -4.80
CA PHE A 116 -30.25 -1.54 -4.79
C PHE A 116 -30.98 -1.66 -3.44
N MET A 117 -30.69 -0.79 -2.47
CA MET A 117 -31.35 -0.78 -1.16
C MET A 117 -32.58 0.14 -1.16
N ASP A 118 -33.73 -0.41 -0.73
CA ASP A 118 -35.00 0.31 -0.70
C ASP A 118 -34.97 1.58 0.16
N ARG A 119 -34.18 1.59 1.24
CA ARG A 119 -34.05 2.76 2.12
C ARG A 119 -33.45 4.00 1.44
N PHE A 120 -32.75 3.82 0.32
CA PHE A 120 -32.15 4.92 -0.46
C PHE A 120 -32.92 5.20 -1.75
N TYR A 121 -34.11 4.61 -1.91
CA TYR A 121 -34.95 4.88 -3.07
C TYR A 121 -35.57 6.27 -2.95
N ASP A 122 -34.98 7.22 -3.68
CA ASP A 122 -35.33 8.65 -3.73
C ASP A 122 -35.98 9.04 -5.06
N GLY A 123 -36.38 8.06 -5.87
CA GLY A 123 -36.98 8.27 -7.19
C GLY A 123 -36.00 8.67 -8.29
N LYS A 124 -34.70 8.82 -7.99
CA LYS A 124 -33.70 9.14 -9.01
C LYS A 124 -33.52 7.96 -9.97
N GLU A 125 -33.40 8.26 -11.26
CA GLU A 125 -33.38 7.25 -12.34
C GLU A 125 -32.21 6.26 -12.27
N TYR A 126 -31.17 6.62 -11.52
CA TYR A 126 -29.99 5.80 -11.30
C TYR A 126 -30.05 4.87 -10.10
N ARG A 127 -31.18 4.84 -9.38
CA ARG A 127 -31.45 3.81 -8.39
C ARG A 127 -31.89 2.52 -9.07
N ARG A 128 -31.60 1.37 -8.43
CA ARG A 128 -32.03 0.03 -8.85
C ARG A 128 -31.69 -0.31 -10.31
N ASN A 129 -30.64 0.29 -10.85
CA ASN A 129 -30.24 0.13 -12.25
C ASN A 129 -28.75 -0.17 -12.33
N ILE A 130 -28.37 -0.82 -13.43
CA ILE A 130 -27.00 -1.08 -13.82
C ILE A 130 -26.82 -0.63 -15.26
N TYR A 131 -25.65 -0.16 -15.62
CA TYR A 131 -25.42 0.50 -16.89
C TYR A 131 -24.33 -0.20 -17.69
N THR A 132 -24.48 -0.23 -19.01
CA THR A 132 -23.38 -0.43 -19.97
C THR A 132 -22.53 0.83 -20.06
N LEU A 133 -21.35 0.74 -20.68
CA LEU A 133 -20.47 1.90 -20.86
C LEU A 133 -21.17 3.07 -21.56
N LYS A 134 -21.96 2.79 -22.60
CA LYS A 134 -22.71 3.82 -23.34
C LYS A 134 -23.78 4.48 -22.47
N GLU A 135 -24.50 3.72 -21.66
CA GLU A 135 -25.57 4.28 -20.83
C GLU A 135 -25.01 5.09 -19.65
N ILE A 136 -23.93 4.62 -18.99
CA ILE A 136 -23.35 5.37 -17.86
C ILE A 136 -22.80 6.72 -18.31
N GLN A 137 -22.28 6.83 -19.53
CA GLN A 137 -21.88 8.11 -20.12
C GLN A 137 -23.05 9.11 -20.19
N GLY A 138 -24.24 8.65 -20.53
CA GLY A 138 -25.46 9.49 -20.52
C GLY A 138 -25.83 9.97 -19.11
N ILE A 139 -25.72 9.09 -18.11
CA ILE A 139 -25.94 9.47 -16.70
C ILE A 139 -24.89 10.48 -16.22
N ILE A 140 -23.62 10.27 -16.56
CA ILE A 140 -22.52 11.20 -16.24
C ILE A 140 -22.76 12.56 -16.90
N GLN A 141 -23.20 12.59 -18.17
CA GLN A 141 -23.48 13.84 -18.85
C GLN A 141 -24.59 14.65 -18.16
N LYS A 142 -25.59 13.96 -17.58
CA LYS A 142 -26.73 14.59 -16.91
C LYS A 142 -26.43 15.04 -15.48
N TYR A 143 -25.70 14.24 -14.71
CA TYR A 143 -25.49 14.47 -13.27
C TYR A 143 -24.05 14.77 -12.86
N GLY A 144 -23.09 14.66 -13.78
CA GLY A 144 -21.66 14.75 -13.50
C GLY A 144 -21.10 13.51 -12.78
N TYR A 145 -19.83 13.58 -12.37
CA TYR A 145 -19.18 12.53 -11.60
C TYR A 145 -19.45 12.70 -10.09
N PRO A 146 -19.99 11.70 -9.38
CA PRO A 146 -20.20 11.75 -7.92
C PRO A 146 -18.94 12.09 -7.13
N GLN A 147 -17.78 11.59 -7.57
CA GLN A 147 -16.51 11.90 -6.93
C GLN A 147 -16.04 13.37 -7.09
N GLN A 148 -16.76 14.18 -7.87
CA GLN A 148 -16.51 15.62 -8.01
C GLN A 148 -17.52 16.43 -7.20
N TRP A 149 -18.82 16.12 -7.30
CA TRP A 149 -19.86 16.91 -6.64
C TRP A 149 -20.25 16.40 -5.23
N ASN A 150 -19.91 15.15 -4.88
CA ASN A 150 -20.13 14.56 -3.55
C ASN A 150 -18.96 13.64 -3.12
N PRO A 151 -17.70 14.14 -3.14
CA PRO A 151 -16.50 13.32 -2.91
C PRO A 151 -16.45 12.64 -1.52
N LEU A 152 -17.16 13.19 -0.53
CA LEU A 152 -17.18 12.73 0.85
C LEU A 152 -18.53 12.10 1.29
N ALA A 153 -19.45 11.88 0.34
CA ALA A 153 -20.78 11.30 0.59
C ALA A 153 -21.65 12.10 1.58
N GLU A 154 -21.59 13.43 1.54
CA GLU A 154 -22.36 14.35 2.39
C GLU A 154 -23.76 14.64 1.84
N HIS A 155 -23.98 14.47 0.54
CA HIS A 155 -25.24 14.78 -0.15
C HIS A 155 -26.03 13.54 -0.62
N GLY A 156 -25.69 12.37 -0.08
CA GLY A 156 -26.27 11.09 -0.48
C GLY A 156 -25.22 9.99 -0.55
N PRO A 157 -25.65 8.73 -0.77
CA PRO A 157 -24.74 7.58 -0.81
C PRO A 157 -23.86 7.51 -2.07
N GLU A 158 -24.17 8.28 -3.11
CA GLU A 158 -23.41 8.32 -4.36
C GLU A 158 -22.20 9.26 -4.27
N ASN A 159 -20.99 8.70 -4.34
CA ASN A 159 -19.75 9.45 -4.17
C ASN A 159 -18.60 8.96 -5.06
N TYR A 160 -18.87 7.92 -5.88
CA TYR A 160 -18.07 7.49 -7.02
C TYR A 160 -18.95 6.71 -8.00
N ILE A 161 -18.45 6.45 -9.21
CA ILE A 161 -19.04 5.48 -10.13
C ILE A 161 -18.35 4.15 -9.93
N GLU A 162 -19.10 3.13 -9.53
CA GLU A 162 -18.58 1.79 -9.34
C GLU A 162 -18.63 1.01 -10.65
N VAL A 163 -17.51 0.38 -10.99
CA VAL A 163 -17.37 -0.54 -12.12
C VAL A 163 -17.40 -1.96 -11.59
N GLN A 164 -18.30 -2.76 -12.12
CA GLN A 164 -18.33 -4.20 -11.92
C GLN A 164 -17.67 -4.87 -13.14
N VAL A 165 -16.53 -5.52 -12.90
CA VAL A 165 -15.76 -6.25 -13.92
C VAL A 165 -16.14 -7.72 -13.84
N TRP A 166 -16.82 -8.23 -14.86
CA TRP A 166 -17.36 -9.60 -14.90
C TRP A 166 -16.45 -10.59 -15.63
N SER A 167 -15.18 -10.25 -15.85
CA SER A 167 -14.14 -11.08 -16.46
C SER A 167 -13.00 -11.36 -15.48
N GLU A 168 -12.24 -12.43 -15.74
CA GLU A 168 -10.99 -12.69 -15.01
C GLU A 168 -9.87 -11.77 -15.49
N HIS A 169 -9.76 -11.58 -16.81
CA HIS A 169 -8.71 -10.76 -17.39
C HIS A 169 -9.07 -9.27 -17.39
N PRO A 170 -8.08 -8.37 -17.15
CA PRO A 170 -6.67 -8.65 -16.81
C PRO A 170 -6.41 -8.89 -15.32
N LEU A 171 -7.43 -8.81 -14.46
CA LEU A 171 -7.28 -8.74 -13.00
C LEU A 171 -6.72 -10.02 -12.35
N ILE A 172 -6.90 -11.17 -13.00
CA ILE A 172 -6.41 -12.47 -12.55
C ILE A 172 -4.91 -12.50 -12.27
N ALA A 173 -4.12 -11.76 -13.05
CA ALA A 173 -2.66 -11.66 -12.88
C ALA A 173 -2.25 -10.96 -11.57
N TYR A 174 -3.21 -10.33 -10.88
CA TYR A 174 -2.98 -9.58 -9.65
C TYR A 174 -3.55 -10.31 -8.41
N ARG A 175 -3.91 -11.59 -8.55
CA ARG A 175 -4.58 -12.35 -7.48
C ARG A 175 -3.66 -13.38 -6.83
N PRO A 176 -3.25 -13.18 -5.57
CA PRO A 176 -2.38 -14.10 -4.84
C PRO A 176 -3.02 -15.46 -4.57
N CYS A 177 -4.35 -15.55 -4.49
CA CYS A 177 -5.04 -16.82 -4.24
C CYS A 177 -4.95 -17.82 -5.41
N PHE A 178 -4.55 -17.38 -6.60
CA PHE A 178 -4.25 -18.26 -7.73
C PHE A 178 -2.85 -18.84 -7.67
N TYR A 179 -1.98 -18.29 -6.82
CA TYR A 179 -0.65 -18.83 -6.57
C TYR A 179 -0.70 -19.67 -5.28
N ALA A 180 -0.19 -20.90 -5.34
CA ALA A 180 -0.12 -21.76 -4.16
C ALA A 180 0.89 -21.18 -3.16
N LYS A 181 0.58 -21.16 -1.84
CA LYS A 181 1.52 -20.83 -0.73
C LYS A 181 2.72 -19.92 -1.11
N ASN A 182 2.46 -18.63 -1.35
CA ASN A 182 3.46 -17.60 -1.68
C ASN A 182 4.27 -17.81 -2.99
N SER A 183 4.03 -18.87 -3.77
CA SER A 183 4.81 -19.26 -4.96
C SER A 183 4.62 -18.37 -6.20
N GLY A 184 4.07 -17.18 -6.03
CA GLY A 184 3.88 -16.20 -7.12
C GLY A 184 3.90 -14.76 -6.65
N LEU A 185 4.33 -14.52 -5.40
CA LEU A 185 4.54 -13.15 -4.91
C LEU A 185 5.61 -12.44 -5.74
N GLU A 186 6.65 -13.15 -6.16
CA GLU A 186 7.72 -12.61 -7.01
C GLU A 186 7.22 -12.12 -8.38
N GLU A 187 6.14 -12.71 -8.90
CA GLU A 187 5.50 -12.25 -10.14
C GLU A 187 4.46 -11.15 -9.87
N LEU A 188 3.67 -11.32 -8.81
CA LEU A 188 2.57 -10.42 -8.44
C LEU A 188 3.07 -9.03 -8.00
N VAL A 189 4.06 -8.99 -7.13
CA VAL A 189 4.51 -7.76 -6.45
C VAL A 189 5.04 -6.73 -7.44
N PRO A 190 5.88 -7.09 -8.44
CA PRO A 190 6.28 -6.16 -9.49
C PRO A 190 5.10 -5.63 -10.30
N LEU A 191 4.19 -6.50 -10.74
CA LEU A 191 3.00 -6.10 -11.51
C LEU A 191 2.15 -5.10 -10.73
N LEU A 192 1.91 -5.37 -9.44
CA LEU A 192 1.15 -4.51 -8.57
C LEU A 192 1.82 -3.15 -8.37
N SER A 193 3.12 -3.16 -8.07
CA SER A 193 3.91 -1.95 -7.77
C SER A 193 3.98 -1.02 -8.98
N MET A 194 4.14 -1.56 -10.18
CA MET A 194 4.11 -0.78 -11.42
C MET A 194 2.75 -0.09 -11.63
N ARG A 195 1.64 -0.79 -11.34
CA ARG A 195 0.30 -0.20 -11.43
C ARG A 195 0.06 0.86 -10.36
N MET A 196 0.66 0.71 -9.17
CA MET A 196 0.62 1.75 -8.13
C MET A 196 1.40 2.98 -8.59
N MET A 197 2.64 2.83 -9.07
CA MET A 197 3.43 3.93 -9.63
C MET A 197 2.68 4.70 -10.71
N LYS A 198 2.05 3.99 -11.66
CA LYS A 198 1.19 4.59 -12.70
C LYS A 198 0.01 5.38 -12.13
N ALA A 199 -0.58 4.93 -11.01
CA ALA A 199 -1.68 5.63 -10.36
C ALA A 199 -1.27 6.98 -9.77
N LYS A 200 0.02 7.16 -9.44
CA LYS A 200 0.60 8.42 -8.94
C LYS A 200 1.43 9.19 -9.97
N ASN A 201 1.49 8.71 -11.21
CA ASN A 201 2.34 9.27 -12.27
C ASN A 201 3.82 9.33 -11.87
N ILE A 202 4.29 8.36 -11.08
CA ILE A 202 5.72 8.24 -10.76
C ILE A 202 6.42 7.62 -11.98
N PRO A 203 7.50 8.25 -12.52
CA PRO A 203 8.21 7.73 -13.68
C PRO A 203 8.82 6.35 -13.40
N GLU A 204 8.63 5.41 -14.35
CA GLU A 204 9.23 4.07 -14.30
C GLU A 204 10.73 4.11 -14.60
N THR A 205 11.15 5.07 -15.42
CA THR A 205 12.54 5.18 -15.88
C THR A 205 13.50 5.41 -14.73
N GLY A 206 14.51 4.55 -14.62
CA GLY A 206 15.58 4.67 -13.63
C GLY A 206 15.24 4.14 -12.24
N GLN A 207 14.02 3.63 -12.03
CA GLN A 207 13.68 2.93 -10.79
C GLN A 207 14.44 1.60 -10.66
N ARG A 208 14.66 1.19 -9.41
CA ARG A 208 15.29 -0.07 -9.03
C ARG A 208 14.24 -0.99 -8.43
N ASP A 209 14.19 -2.22 -8.93
CA ASP A 209 13.33 -3.26 -8.39
C ASP A 209 13.98 -3.99 -7.19
N TYR A 210 13.17 -4.76 -6.49
CA TYR A 210 13.53 -5.54 -5.33
C TYR A 210 14.63 -6.56 -5.62
N CYS A 211 14.54 -7.28 -6.73
CA CYS A 211 15.52 -8.30 -7.07
C CYS A 211 16.90 -7.69 -7.31
N GLU A 212 16.97 -6.56 -8.02
CA GLU A 212 18.21 -5.80 -8.23
C GLU A 212 18.77 -5.30 -6.89
N CYS A 213 17.95 -4.64 -6.08
CA CYS A 213 18.36 -4.06 -4.80
C CYS A 213 18.89 -5.13 -3.84
N ILE A 214 18.21 -6.27 -3.70
CA ILE A 214 18.65 -7.36 -2.83
C ILE A 214 19.92 -8.02 -3.36
N LYS A 215 20.05 -8.22 -4.67
CA LYS A 215 21.27 -8.77 -5.26
C LYS A 215 22.48 -7.89 -4.96
N ILE A 216 22.33 -6.56 -5.10
CA ILE A 216 23.39 -5.60 -4.78
C ILE A 216 23.71 -5.66 -3.28
N ALA A 217 22.70 -5.66 -2.41
CA ALA A 217 22.90 -5.73 -0.97
C ALA A 217 23.66 -7.01 -0.56
N LYS A 218 23.24 -8.19 -1.06
CA LYS A 218 23.90 -9.48 -0.78
C LYS A 218 25.33 -9.57 -1.34
N SER A 219 25.68 -8.76 -2.33
CA SER A 219 27.04 -8.71 -2.88
C SER A 219 28.01 -7.83 -2.07
N SER A 220 27.49 -7.05 -1.12
CA SER A 220 28.30 -6.17 -0.27
C SER A 220 29.14 -6.98 0.72
N PRO A 221 30.42 -6.62 0.96
CA PRO A 221 31.24 -7.26 2.01
C PRO A 221 30.68 -7.05 3.44
N TRP A 222 29.68 -6.18 3.60
CA TRP A 222 29.06 -5.84 4.87
C TRP A 222 27.69 -6.50 5.07
N TRP A 223 27.26 -7.38 4.16
CA TRP A 223 25.97 -8.04 4.23
C TRP A 223 25.82 -8.87 5.51
N ASP A 224 26.81 -9.66 5.88
CA ASP A 224 26.76 -10.51 7.09
C ASP A 224 26.68 -9.66 8.36
N TRP A 225 27.41 -8.54 8.39
CA TRP A 225 27.33 -7.55 9.47
C TRP A 225 25.93 -6.94 9.57
N PHE A 226 25.31 -6.59 8.44
CA PHE A 226 23.93 -6.11 8.39
C PHE A 226 22.96 -7.16 8.93
N CYS A 227 23.04 -8.40 8.43
CA CYS A 227 22.20 -9.52 8.87
C CYS A 227 22.34 -9.78 10.37
N ALA A 228 23.55 -9.72 10.92
CA ALA A 228 23.80 -9.88 12.34
C ALA A 228 23.10 -8.77 13.16
N ASN A 229 23.18 -7.51 12.74
CA ASN A 229 22.55 -6.39 13.44
C ASN A 229 21.01 -6.47 13.40
N ILE A 230 20.42 -6.85 12.27
CA ILE A 230 18.96 -7.05 12.17
C ILE A 230 18.49 -8.15 13.13
N ARG A 231 19.21 -9.29 13.18
CA ARG A 231 18.87 -10.42 14.06
C ARG A 231 19.06 -10.11 15.54
N GLN A 232 20.05 -9.29 15.89
CA GLN A 232 20.38 -8.96 17.29
C GLN A 232 19.57 -7.78 17.85
N ALA A 233 18.93 -6.98 17.00
CA ALA A 233 18.10 -5.86 17.43
C ALA A 233 16.99 -6.34 18.38
N ASN A 234 16.94 -5.77 19.59
CA ASN A 234 15.98 -6.16 20.62
C ASN A 234 14.59 -5.57 20.35
N PRO A 235 13.55 -6.37 20.04
CA PRO A 235 12.21 -5.85 19.73
C PRO A 235 11.57 -5.01 20.85
N LYS A 236 11.99 -5.20 22.10
CA LYS A 236 11.40 -4.52 23.26
C LYS A 236 11.74 -3.02 23.35
N VAL A 237 12.73 -2.54 22.60
CA VAL A 237 13.13 -1.12 22.64
C VAL A 237 12.25 -0.26 21.71
N PHE A 238 11.53 -0.91 20.80
CA PHE A 238 10.67 -0.26 19.81
C PHE A 238 9.22 -0.21 20.31
N GLN A 239 8.43 0.71 19.76
CA GLN A 239 7.00 0.74 20.06
C GLN A 239 6.32 -0.56 19.60
N ALA A 240 5.41 -1.09 20.41
CA ALA A 240 4.64 -2.29 20.09
C ALA A 240 3.46 -1.99 19.13
N ASN A 241 3.76 -1.42 17.96
CA ASN A 241 2.77 -1.18 16.91
C ASN A 241 3.37 -1.36 15.50
N VAL A 242 2.50 -1.43 14.49
CA VAL A 242 2.89 -1.68 13.09
C VAL A 242 3.43 -0.44 12.36
N ILE A 243 3.30 0.76 12.96
CA ILE A 243 3.66 2.02 12.32
C ILE A 243 5.09 2.45 12.66
N HIS A 244 5.47 2.41 13.93
CA HIS A 244 6.77 2.83 14.46
C HIS A 244 7.49 1.70 15.21
N GLY A 245 7.06 0.46 15.01
CA GLY A 245 7.69 -0.71 15.62
C GLY A 245 8.88 -1.22 14.82
N ILE A 246 9.47 -2.31 15.31
CA ILE A 246 10.71 -2.89 14.75
C ILE A 246 10.61 -3.24 13.26
N SER A 247 9.44 -3.62 12.75
CA SER A 247 9.25 -3.90 11.32
C SER A 247 9.51 -2.69 10.42
N HIS A 248 9.16 -1.48 10.88
CA HIS A 248 9.50 -0.23 10.19
C HIS A 248 11.02 -0.01 10.21
N SER A 249 11.64 -0.14 11.38
CA SER A 249 13.08 -0.01 11.56
C SER A 249 13.89 -0.99 10.70
N TYR A 250 13.42 -2.23 10.55
CA TYR A 250 14.03 -3.22 9.66
C TYR A 250 13.95 -2.82 8.19
N LYS A 251 12.81 -2.31 7.73
CA LYS A 251 12.65 -1.80 6.36
C LYS A 251 13.58 -0.61 6.11
N CYS A 252 13.61 0.35 7.03
CA CYS A 252 14.51 1.50 6.94
C CYS A 252 15.98 1.07 6.94
N ALA A 253 16.39 0.16 7.80
CA ALA A 253 17.77 -0.34 7.82
C ALA A 253 18.16 -1.01 6.49
N LEU A 254 17.28 -1.83 5.91
CA LEU A 254 17.51 -2.46 4.60
C LEU A 254 17.59 -1.43 3.47
N MET A 255 16.67 -0.47 3.43
CA MET A 255 16.68 0.63 2.45
C MET A 255 17.93 1.50 2.59
N ALA A 256 18.36 1.80 3.83
CA ALA A 256 19.61 2.50 4.11
C ALA A 256 20.83 1.74 3.58
N PHE A 257 20.89 0.42 3.77
CA PHE A 257 21.98 -0.43 3.26
C PHE A 257 22.03 -0.44 1.72
N VAL A 258 20.86 -0.56 1.08
CA VAL A 258 20.72 -0.50 -0.39
C VAL A 258 21.13 0.88 -0.91
N LEU A 259 20.64 1.95 -0.29
CA LEU A 259 20.98 3.32 -0.66
C LEU A 259 22.48 3.58 -0.53
N ALA A 260 23.10 3.15 0.57
CA ALA A 260 24.54 3.25 0.78
C ALA A 260 25.34 2.54 -0.33
N SER A 261 24.86 1.37 -0.78
CA SER A 261 25.47 0.62 -1.88
C SER A 261 25.41 1.39 -3.20
N PHE A 262 24.26 1.98 -3.55
CA PHE A 262 24.14 2.80 -4.77
C PHE A 262 24.95 4.09 -4.70
N GLN A 263 25.04 4.71 -3.52
CA GLN A 263 25.87 5.88 -3.29
C GLN A 263 27.37 5.56 -3.12
N ARG A 264 27.74 4.28 -3.10
CA ARG A 264 29.12 3.80 -2.88
C ARG A 264 29.76 4.37 -1.62
N LEU A 265 29.00 4.40 -0.53
CA LEU A 265 29.53 4.81 0.77
C LEU A 265 30.59 3.81 1.24
N ASP A 266 31.57 4.28 2.01
CA ASP A 266 32.56 3.41 2.64
C ASP A 266 31.94 2.59 3.79
N GLU A 267 32.73 1.71 4.41
CA GLU A 267 32.29 0.89 5.54
C GLU A 267 31.70 1.74 6.68
N ILE A 268 32.41 2.79 7.09
CA ILE A 268 32.07 3.56 8.29
C ILE A 268 30.79 4.35 8.04
N ASP A 269 30.66 5.03 6.90
CA ASP A 269 29.45 5.76 6.53
C ASP A 269 28.25 4.81 6.31
N THR A 270 28.47 3.65 5.69
CA THR A 270 27.41 2.62 5.52
C THR A 270 26.88 2.15 6.87
N LYS A 271 27.77 1.71 7.76
CA LYS A 271 27.39 1.23 9.10
C LYS A 271 26.71 2.32 9.93
N THR A 272 27.21 3.55 9.84
CA THR A 272 26.63 4.72 10.52
C THR A 272 25.19 4.94 10.06
N LEU A 273 24.93 4.94 8.75
CA LEU A 273 23.59 5.16 8.19
C LEU A 273 22.63 4.02 8.54
N VAL A 274 23.08 2.76 8.45
CA VAL A 274 22.27 1.58 8.76
C VAL A 274 21.83 1.57 10.22
N LEU A 275 22.76 1.83 11.15
CA LEU A 275 22.43 1.87 12.57
C LEU A 275 21.57 3.08 12.93
N ALA A 276 21.80 4.23 12.29
CA ALA A 276 20.90 5.37 12.43
C ALA A 276 19.48 5.01 11.97
N ALA A 277 19.32 4.37 10.81
CA ALA A 277 18.02 3.94 10.30
C ALA A 277 17.35 2.86 11.17
N LEU A 278 18.12 1.90 11.70
CA LEU A 278 17.61 0.86 12.56
C LEU A 278 17.09 1.41 13.90
N TYR A 279 17.72 2.45 14.44
CA TYR A 279 17.44 2.92 15.79
C TYR A 279 16.80 4.32 15.89
N HIS A 280 16.53 5.01 14.78
CA HIS A 280 16.05 6.41 14.83
C HIS A 280 14.78 6.62 15.67
N ASP A 281 13.86 5.64 15.63
CA ASP A 281 12.53 5.75 16.23
C ASP A 281 12.43 5.24 17.68
N ILE A 282 13.52 4.72 18.28
CA ILE A 282 13.49 4.12 19.64
C ILE A 282 13.06 5.10 20.74
N GLY A 283 13.26 6.40 20.52
CA GLY A 283 12.82 7.44 21.46
C GLY A 283 11.31 7.50 21.62
N ARG A 284 10.53 6.96 20.66
CA ARG A 284 9.05 6.95 20.72
C ARG A 284 8.50 6.04 21.82
N SER A 285 9.29 5.10 22.32
CA SER A 285 8.92 4.23 23.45
C SER A 285 8.89 4.98 24.79
N TYR A 286 9.34 6.24 24.80
CA TYR A 286 9.43 7.08 25.98
C TYR A 286 8.59 8.34 25.80
N TYR A 287 8.01 8.81 26.89
CA TYR A 287 7.30 10.08 26.94
C TYR A 287 8.09 11.05 27.81
N ASP A 288 8.48 12.18 27.23
CA ASP A 288 9.16 13.26 27.94
C ASP A 288 8.56 14.60 27.51
N ASN A 289 8.04 15.34 28.50
CA ASN A 289 7.36 16.61 28.28
C ASN A 289 8.36 17.67 27.80
N GLY A 290 8.38 17.90 26.49
CA GLY A 290 9.16 18.97 25.86
C GLY A 290 10.34 18.47 25.01
N ARG A 291 10.57 17.16 24.92
CA ARG A 291 11.57 16.58 24.03
C ARG A 291 10.94 15.83 22.87
N SER A 292 11.56 15.94 21.70
CA SER A 292 11.18 15.13 20.53
C SER A 292 11.68 13.69 20.68
N HIS A 293 11.10 12.74 19.93
CA HIS A 293 11.56 11.35 20.00
C HIS A 293 12.95 11.20 19.38
N GLY A 294 13.30 12.01 18.39
CA GLY A 294 14.67 12.09 17.88
C GLY A 294 15.67 12.50 18.97
N GLN A 295 15.35 13.53 19.76
CA GLN A 295 16.19 13.94 20.88
C GLN A 295 16.36 12.83 21.92
N ILE A 296 15.30 12.14 22.32
CA ILE A 296 15.37 11.05 23.30
C ILE A 296 16.17 9.88 22.72
N GLY A 297 15.86 9.48 21.48
CA GLY A 297 16.55 8.40 20.77
C GLY A 297 18.05 8.62 20.70
N ALA A 298 18.48 9.84 20.40
CA ALA A 298 19.89 10.22 20.31
C ALA A 298 20.66 10.07 21.63
N ASP A 299 19.99 10.21 22.79
CA ASP A 299 20.62 10.03 24.11
C ASP A 299 20.75 8.55 24.48
N ILE A 300 19.77 7.72 24.10
CA ILE A 300 19.69 6.32 24.54
C ILE A 300 20.32 5.33 23.55
N VAL A 301 20.51 5.72 22.29
CA VAL A 301 21.01 4.82 21.23
C VAL A 301 22.35 4.17 21.56
N VAL A 302 23.21 4.87 22.30
CA VAL A 302 24.54 4.38 22.73
C VAL A 302 24.47 3.13 23.62
N GLN A 303 23.30 2.84 24.21
CA GLN A 303 23.08 1.65 25.03
C GLN A 303 22.80 0.39 24.20
N TYR A 304 22.43 0.56 22.93
CA TYR A 304 21.96 -0.52 22.04
C TYR A 304 22.94 -0.86 20.91
N ILE A 305 23.99 -0.05 20.74
CA ILE A 305 25.05 -0.27 19.76
C ILE A 305 26.33 -0.62 20.51
N ASN A 306 27.08 -1.61 20.03
CA ASN A 306 28.36 -1.99 20.62
C ASN A 306 29.33 -0.79 20.57
N SER A 307 29.92 -0.42 21.72
CA SER A 307 30.83 0.71 21.84
C SER A 307 32.08 0.60 20.97
N ASN A 308 32.47 -0.62 20.59
CA ASN A 308 33.62 -0.88 19.71
C ASN A 308 33.27 -0.87 18.22
N GLU A 309 31.99 -0.63 17.86
CA GLU A 309 31.58 -0.55 16.46
C GLU A 309 32.27 0.63 15.77
N ARG A 310 32.83 0.39 14.57
CA ARG A 310 33.57 1.39 13.81
C ARG A 310 32.60 2.24 12.99
N ILE A 311 32.06 3.27 13.62
CA ILE A 311 31.09 4.22 13.05
C ILE A 311 31.42 5.68 13.39
N HIS A 312 30.81 6.59 12.66
CA HIS A 312 30.80 8.01 13.01
C HIS A 312 29.73 8.30 14.07
N TRP A 313 30.06 8.09 15.35
CA TRP A 313 29.14 8.34 16.47
C TRP A 313 28.49 9.74 16.44
N GLY A 314 29.27 10.78 16.16
CA GLY A 314 28.74 12.14 16.04
C GLY A 314 27.68 12.29 14.95
N LYS A 315 27.92 11.72 13.76
CA LYS A 315 26.94 11.72 12.65
C LYS A 315 25.71 10.89 12.98
N LEU A 316 25.87 9.71 13.60
CA LEU A 316 24.75 8.86 14.01
C LEU A 316 23.84 9.59 15.01
N ILE A 317 24.42 10.15 16.07
CA ILE A 317 23.68 10.86 17.12
C ILE A 317 23.02 12.12 16.52
N HIS A 318 23.72 12.84 15.65
CA HIS A 318 23.17 14.01 14.96
C HIS A 318 21.97 13.63 14.07
N ALA A 319 22.11 12.60 13.25
CA ALA A 319 21.06 12.13 12.36
C ALA A 319 19.81 11.71 13.15
N ILE A 320 19.96 10.89 14.20
CA ILE A 320 18.84 10.48 15.05
C ILE A 320 18.22 11.69 15.76
N ARG A 321 19.02 12.64 16.27
CA ARG A 321 18.52 13.80 17.01
C ARG A 321 17.59 14.69 16.18
N PHE A 322 17.84 14.80 14.89
CA PHE A 322 17.20 15.78 14.02
C PHE A 322 16.37 15.17 12.88
N HIS A 323 16.21 13.84 12.82
CA HIS A 323 15.39 13.21 11.78
C HIS A 323 13.92 13.64 11.85
N ASP A 324 13.39 13.90 13.04
CA ASP A 324 12.03 14.35 13.28
C ASP A 324 11.87 15.87 13.34
N ALA A 325 12.97 16.60 13.13
CA ALA A 325 12.94 18.06 13.08
C ALA A 325 12.27 18.54 11.77
N PRO A 326 11.55 19.68 11.80
CA PRO A 326 10.98 20.30 10.61
C PRO A 326 12.00 20.45 9.47
N GLU A 327 11.49 20.52 8.24
CA GLU A 327 12.31 20.62 7.04
C GLU A 327 13.17 21.90 7.00
N ILE A 328 14.40 21.76 7.45
CA ILE A 328 15.48 22.73 7.26
C ILE A 328 16.54 22.04 6.41
N PHE A 329 17.06 22.75 5.41
CA PHE A 329 18.16 22.26 4.58
C PHE A 329 19.35 21.89 5.48
N SER A 330 19.73 20.60 5.48
CA SER A 330 20.91 20.11 6.18
C SER A 330 22.01 19.75 5.20
N GLN A 331 23.25 20.18 5.49
CA GLN A 331 24.43 19.74 4.77
C GLN A 331 24.89 18.33 5.16
N ASP A 332 24.40 17.78 6.28
CA ASP A 332 24.73 16.42 6.72
C ASP A 332 24.03 15.37 5.84
N LYS A 333 24.84 14.67 5.04
CA LYS A 333 24.38 13.62 4.14
C LYS A 333 23.75 12.43 4.87
N THR A 334 24.21 12.10 6.07
CA THR A 334 23.66 11.01 6.90
C THR A 334 22.23 11.34 7.31
N LEU A 335 22.01 12.57 7.77
CA LEU A 335 20.67 13.05 8.14
C LEU A 335 19.74 13.09 6.91
N ARG A 336 20.21 13.59 5.77
CA ARG A 336 19.39 13.60 4.53
C ARG A 336 19.03 12.19 4.08
N ASN A 337 20.00 11.27 4.04
CA ASN A 337 19.76 9.86 3.71
C ASN A 337 18.80 9.20 4.71
N LEU A 338 18.93 9.46 6.01
CA LEU A 338 18.02 8.93 7.02
C LEU A 338 16.58 9.43 6.81
N LYS A 339 16.40 10.73 6.58
CA LYS A 339 15.09 11.31 6.28
C LYS A 339 14.49 10.75 4.98
N ASP A 340 15.30 10.55 3.95
CA ASP A 340 14.85 9.94 2.69
C ASP A 340 14.42 8.49 2.88
N VAL A 341 15.15 7.71 3.66
CA VAL A 341 14.84 6.32 3.98
C VAL A 341 13.56 6.19 4.80
N ASP A 342 13.34 7.04 5.80
CA ASP A 342 12.06 7.08 6.53
C ASP A 342 10.91 7.54 5.61
N THR A 343 11.17 8.51 4.72
CA THR A 343 10.20 8.95 3.69
C THR A 343 9.86 7.82 2.71
N LEU A 344 10.84 7.02 2.29
CA LEU A 344 10.61 5.85 1.45
C LEU A 344 9.68 4.87 2.17
N ASP A 345 9.87 4.62 3.46
CA ASP A 345 8.98 3.75 4.23
C ASP A 345 7.67 4.41 4.70
N TYR A 346 7.48 5.71 4.46
CA TYR A 346 6.20 6.40 4.70
C TYR A 346 5.07 5.78 3.88
N LEU A 347 5.40 5.11 2.78
CA LEU A 347 4.48 4.27 2.00
C LEU A 347 3.69 3.28 2.85
N ARG A 348 4.21 2.83 4.00
CA ARG A 348 3.51 1.97 4.96
C ARG A 348 2.21 2.57 5.52
N LEU A 349 2.13 3.91 5.59
CA LEU A 349 0.97 4.66 6.10
C LEU A 349 -0.13 4.80 5.05
N GLY A 350 0.18 4.47 3.80
CA GLY A 350 -0.70 4.59 2.67
C GLY A 350 -0.07 5.42 1.57
N PHE A 351 -0.20 4.89 0.35
CA PHE A 351 0.20 5.52 -0.90
C PHE A 351 -0.57 6.81 -1.18
N GLY A 352 -1.73 7.01 -0.56
CA GLY A 352 -2.62 8.13 -0.81
C GLY A 352 -1.98 9.51 -0.61
N GLU A 353 -1.23 9.69 0.48
CA GLU A 353 -0.57 10.96 0.83
C GLU A 353 0.93 10.96 0.54
N TYR A 354 1.47 9.84 0.06
CA TYR A 354 2.87 9.76 -0.33
C TYR A 354 3.20 10.79 -1.42
N ASN A 355 4.27 11.56 -1.17
CA ASN A 355 4.80 12.58 -2.05
C ASN A 355 6.31 12.34 -2.27
N PRO A 356 6.73 11.95 -3.49
CA PRO A 356 8.15 11.68 -3.78
C PRO A 356 9.02 12.94 -3.75
N GLU A 357 8.45 14.15 -3.80
CA GLU A 357 9.20 15.41 -3.71
C GLU A 357 9.88 15.63 -2.35
N PHE A 358 9.51 14.85 -1.32
CA PHE A 358 10.21 14.86 -0.04
C PHE A 358 11.54 14.09 -0.05
N LEU A 359 11.84 13.35 -1.12
CA LEU A 359 13.13 12.68 -1.30
C LEU A 359 14.18 13.68 -1.79
N ARG A 360 15.28 13.79 -1.06
CA ARG A 360 16.32 14.80 -1.24
C ARG A 360 17.40 14.34 -2.21
N GLU A 361 17.81 13.08 -2.12
CA GLU A 361 18.91 12.54 -2.89
C GLU A 361 18.41 11.85 -4.17
N GLU A 362 19.14 12.03 -5.27
CA GLU A 362 18.79 11.46 -6.58
C GLU A 362 18.77 9.93 -6.56
N GLU A 363 19.65 9.29 -5.78
CA GLU A 363 19.62 7.84 -5.60
C GLU A 363 18.38 7.38 -4.80
N SER A 364 17.91 8.16 -3.82
CA SER A 364 16.69 7.84 -3.06
C SER A 364 15.46 7.84 -3.97
N LYS A 365 15.37 8.80 -4.91
CA LYS A 365 14.26 8.88 -5.89
C LYS A 365 14.16 7.66 -6.79
N LYS A 366 15.26 6.91 -6.98
CA LYS A 366 15.31 5.67 -7.77
C LYS A 366 14.86 4.43 -6.98
N LEU A 367 14.65 4.54 -5.68
CA LEU A 367 14.28 3.43 -4.79
C LEU A 367 12.79 3.39 -4.45
N ILE A 368 11.94 4.16 -5.15
CA ILE A 368 10.50 4.19 -4.88
C ILE A 368 9.85 2.84 -5.22
N LEU A 369 10.21 2.26 -6.37
CA LEU A 369 9.74 0.92 -6.76
C LEU A 369 10.17 -0.13 -5.73
N PHE A 370 11.46 -0.19 -5.40
CA PHE A 370 11.98 -1.07 -4.35
C PHE A 370 11.21 -0.91 -3.02
N SER A 371 10.96 0.33 -2.60
CA SER A 371 10.24 0.58 -1.35
C SER A 371 8.78 0.11 -1.41
N LEU A 372 8.09 0.31 -2.53
CA LEU A 372 6.74 -0.22 -2.76
C LEU A 372 6.71 -1.74 -2.67
N GLU A 373 7.62 -2.41 -3.38
CA GLU A 373 7.72 -3.87 -3.40
C GLU A 373 8.03 -4.43 -2.00
N LEU A 374 9.00 -3.83 -1.29
CA LEU A 374 9.32 -4.22 0.07
C LEU A 374 8.13 -4.05 1.03
N ASN A 375 7.38 -2.96 0.90
CA ASN A 375 6.17 -2.74 1.68
C ASN A 375 5.07 -3.78 1.39
N ILE A 376 4.91 -4.19 0.13
CA ILE A 376 3.93 -5.23 -0.23
C ILE A 376 4.39 -6.61 0.29
N TYR A 377 5.67 -6.96 0.14
CA TYR A 377 6.20 -8.23 0.67
C TYR A 377 6.04 -8.32 2.19
N THR A 378 6.44 -7.28 2.91
CA THR A 378 6.32 -7.23 4.39
C THR A 378 4.87 -7.15 4.85
N PHE A 379 3.98 -6.59 4.03
CA PHE A 379 2.55 -6.65 4.28
C PHE A 379 2.02 -8.09 4.22
N ILE A 380 2.39 -8.86 3.19
CA ILE A 380 1.92 -10.23 2.99
C ILE A 380 2.57 -11.19 4.01
N ASP A 381 3.84 -10.95 4.33
CA ASP A 381 4.61 -11.72 5.31
C ASP A 381 5.41 -10.77 6.21
N ALA A 382 4.90 -10.52 7.42
CA ALA A 382 5.52 -9.63 8.39
C ALA A 382 6.94 -10.03 8.81
N ASN A 383 7.31 -11.30 8.61
CA ASN A 383 8.65 -11.82 8.94
C ASN A 383 9.59 -11.84 7.73
N MET A 384 9.19 -11.30 6.60
CA MET A 384 9.93 -11.39 5.33
C MET A 384 11.36 -10.88 5.43
N ILE A 385 11.62 -9.75 6.12
CA ILE A 385 13.00 -9.26 6.32
C ILE A 385 13.81 -10.21 7.22
N LEU A 386 13.21 -10.73 8.28
CA LEU A 386 13.89 -11.68 9.16
C LEU A 386 14.26 -12.97 8.42
N LYS A 387 13.38 -13.46 7.54
CA LYS A 387 13.68 -14.60 6.66
C LYS A 387 14.83 -14.28 5.71
N LEU A 388 14.78 -13.13 5.04
CA LEU A 388 15.83 -12.66 4.12
C LEU A 388 17.24 -12.65 4.76
N VAL A 389 17.34 -12.28 6.04
CA VAL A 389 18.62 -12.22 6.77
C VAL A 389 18.95 -13.50 7.56
N SER A 390 18.07 -14.50 7.54
CA SER A 390 18.26 -15.80 8.20
C SER A 390 18.50 -16.94 7.20
N GLU A 391 18.34 -16.68 5.91
CA GLU A 391 18.73 -17.58 4.82
C GLU A 391 20.26 -17.68 4.74
N GLU A 392 20.83 -18.53 5.61
CA GLU A 392 22.13 -19.19 5.45
C GLU A 392 21.98 -20.69 5.67
#